data_AF-A0A6L9LE05-F1
#
_entry.id   AF-A0A6L9LE05-F1
#
_cell.length_a   1.000
_cell.length_b   1.000
_cell.length_c   1.000
_cell.angle_alpha   90.00
_cell.angle_beta   90.00
_cell.angle_gamma   90.00
#
_symmetry.space_group_name_H-M   'P 1'
#
loop_
_entity.id
_entity.type
_entity.pdbx_description
1 polymer ?
#
loop_
_entity_poly.entity_id
_entity_poly.type
_entity_poly.pdbx_seq_one_letter_code
_entity_poly.pdbx_strand_id
1 'polypeptide(L)'
;MSVRIKPTVNNIINLWFSVDTPIRQYKIKLNPEIWGACQTINQTFYPPSKRPSVERYRKMDKVAFARAVQEQLAQNSPGRSN
;
A
#
# COMPACT_ATOMS: atom_id res chain seq x y z
N MET A 1 10.41 5.86 -19.07
CA MET A 1 10.67 5.21 -17.77
C MET A 1 9.40 4.56 -17.27
N SER A 2 9.17 3.29 -17.58
CA SER A 2 8.06 2.50 -17.06
C SER A 2 8.44 1.90 -15.71
N VAL A 3 8.18 2.59 -14.61
CA VAL A 3 8.51 2.02 -13.29
C VAL A 3 7.28 1.38 -12.68
N ARG A 4 6.96 0.18 -13.17
CA ARG A 4 6.20 -0.77 -12.36
C ARG A 4 7.06 -1.13 -11.15
N ILE A 5 6.63 -0.74 -9.96
CA ILE A 5 7.39 -0.95 -8.73
C ILE A 5 7.04 -2.32 -8.15
N LYS A 6 8.03 -2.99 -7.56
CA LYS A 6 7.74 -4.19 -6.76
C LYS A 6 6.93 -3.78 -5.52
N PRO A 7 5.92 -4.56 -5.07
CA PRO A 7 5.11 -4.26 -3.89
C PRO A 7 5.88 -4.58 -2.59
N THR A 8 7.00 -3.90 -2.38
CA THR A 8 7.75 -3.95 -1.13
C THR A 8 7.10 -3.02 -0.10
N VAL A 9 7.31 -3.30 1.19
CA VAL A 9 6.81 -2.46 2.29
C VAL A 9 7.15 -0.99 2.08
N ASN A 10 8.40 -0.68 1.71
CA ASN A 10 8.83 0.71 1.52
C ASN A 10 8.14 1.38 0.31
N ASN A 11 7.96 0.65 -0.78
CA ASN A 11 7.30 1.17 -1.98
C ASN A 11 5.81 1.45 -1.72
N ILE A 12 5.13 0.55 -1.00
CA ILE A 12 3.74 0.73 -0.59
C ILE A 12 3.62 1.94 0.34
N ILE A 13 4.49 2.07 1.33
CA ILE A 13 4.49 3.23 2.24
C ILE A 13 4.66 4.53 1.47
N ASN A 14 5.65 4.57 0.57
CA ASN A 14 5.94 5.77 -0.23
C ASN A 14 4.84 6.09 -1.24
N LEU A 15 4.09 5.09 -1.72
CA LEU A 15 2.96 5.33 -2.63
C LEU A 15 1.74 5.87 -1.88
N TRP A 16 1.40 5.27 -0.72
CA TRP A 16 0.16 5.57 0.00
C TRP A 16 0.25 6.77 0.94
N PHE A 17 1.34 6.89 1.71
CA PHE A 17 1.45 7.91 2.78
C PHE A 17 2.25 9.16 2.38
N SER A 18 2.73 9.25 1.14
CA SER A 18 3.43 10.46 0.65
C SER A 18 2.44 11.58 0.36
N VAL A 19 2.93 12.81 0.22
CA VAL A 19 2.13 13.96 -0.22
C VAL A 19 1.60 13.80 -1.66
N ASP A 20 0.47 14.44 -1.95
CA ASP A 20 -0.09 14.41 -3.30
C ASP A 20 0.73 15.27 -4.26
N THR A 21 1.45 14.60 -5.15
CA THR A 21 2.34 15.22 -6.12
C THR A 21 2.10 14.62 -7.50
N PRO A 22 2.39 15.35 -8.59
CA PRO A 22 2.30 14.81 -9.95
C PRO A 22 3.09 13.51 -10.13
N ILE A 23 4.25 13.40 -9.47
CA ILE A 23 5.08 12.19 -9.48
C ILE A 23 4.38 11.02 -8.79
N ARG A 24 3.69 11.25 -7.65
CA ARG A 24 2.89 10.22 -6.98
C ARG A 24 1.71 9.78 -7.85
N GLN A 25 0.98 10.73 -8.44
CA GLN A 25 -0.13 10.45 -9.35
C GLN A 25 0.32 9.63 -10.56
N TYR A 26 1.49 9.94 -11.12
CA TYR A 26 2.09 9.14 -12.19
C TYR A 26 2.40 7.70 -11.73
N LYS A 27 2.98 7.51 -10.54
CA LYS A 27 3.22 6.17 -9.97
C LYS A 27 1.94 5.39 -9.73
N ILE A 28 0.87 6.05 -9.28
CA ILE A 28 -0.45 5.43 -9.11
C ILE A 28 -0.98 4.92 -10.46
N LYS A 29 -0.94 5.75 -11.51
CA LYS A 29 -1.38 5.36 -12.86
C LYS A 29 -0.61 4.15 -13.42
N LEU A 30 0.67 4.01 -13.08
CA LEU A 30 1.50 2.88 -13.53
C LEU A 30 1.35 1.61 -12.71
N ASN A 31 0.80 1.70 -11.49
CA ASN A 31 0.71 0.59 -10.53
C ASN A 31 -0.71 0.51 -9.93
N PRO A 32 -1.77 0.41 -10.75
CA PRO A 32 -3.15 0.41 -10.28
C PRO A 32 -3.46 -0.76 -9.34
N GLU A 33 -2.77 -1.89 -9.48
CA GLU A 33 -2.91 -3.06 -8.62
C GLU A 33 -2.47 -2.79 -7.18
N ILE A 34 -1.35 -2.08 -7.00
CA ILE A 34 -0.85 -1.71 -5.67
C ILE A 34 -1.77 -0.68 -5.04
N TRP A 35 -2.21 0.30 -5.84
CA TRP A 35 -3.13 1.33 -5.36
C TRP A 35 -4.48 0.74 -4.94
N GLY A 36 -5.06 -0.13 -5.77
CA GLY A 36 -6.31 -0.82 -5.45
C GLY A 36 -6.22 -1.66 -4.18
N ALA A 37 -5.13 -2.40 -3.98
CA ALA A 37 -4.92 -3.13 -2.73
C ALA A 37 -4.81 -2.20 -1.52
N CYS A 38 -4.13 -1.06 -1.64
CA CYS A 38 -4.11 -0.06 -0.56
C CYS A 38 -5.51 0.46 -0.24
N GLN A 39 -6.33 0.76 -1.25
CA GLN A 39 -7.71 1.21 -1.05
C GLN A 39 -8.55 0.14 -0.34
N THR A 40 -8.43 -1.13 -0.73
CA THR A 40 -9.15 -2.24 -0.10
C THR A 40 -8.73 -2.43 1.36
N ILE A 41 -7.42 -2.50 1.66
CA ILE A 41 -6.94 -2.64 3.04
C ILE A 41 -7.37 -1.45 3.89
N ASN A 42 -7.35 -0.22 3.36
CA ASN A 42 -7.73 0.96 4.13
C ASN A 42 -9.17 0.95 4.65
N GLN A 43 -10.07 0.18 4.02
CA GLN A 43 -11.46 0.04 4.47
C GLN A 43 -11.59 -0.86 5.71
N THR A 44 -10.71 -1.84 5.88
CA THR A 44 -10.82 -2.87 6.92
C THR A 44 -9.65 -2.86 7.92
N PHE A 45 -8.60 -2.09 7.64
CA PHE A 45 -7.39 -2.09 8.44
C PHE A 45 -7.60 -1.42 9.80
N TYR A 46 -7.25 -2.17 10.84
CA TYR A 46 -7.22 -1.67 12.20
C TYR A 46 -5.76 -1.43 12.64
N PRO A 47 -5.33 -0.18 12.84
CA PRO A 47 -3.94 0.13 13.17
C PRO A 47 -3.60 -0.33 14.60
N PRO A 48 -2.40 -0.88 14.84
CA PRO A 48 -1.95 -1.30 16.17
C PRO A 48 -2.01 -0.19 17.22
N SER A 49 -1.77 1.07 16.82
CA SER A 49 -1.85 2.21 17.72
C SER A 49 -3.27 2.70 18.04
N LYS A 50 -4.30 2.06 17.48
CA LYS A 50 -5.73 2.42 17.59
C LYS A 50 -6.04 3.83 17.09
N ARG A 51 -5.22 4.38 16.19
CA ARG A 51 -5.42 5.71 15.61
C ARG A 51 -6.35 5.63 14.40
N PRO A 52 -7.47 6.35 14.36
CA PRO A 52 -8.50 6.12 13.34
C PRO A 52 -8.14 6.66 11.95
N SER A 53 -7.23 7.64 11.84
CA SER A 53 -6.93 8.30 10.57
C SER A 53 -5.48 8.08 10.12
N VAL A 54 -5.33 7.90 8.81
CA VAL A 54 -4.07 7.63 8.10
C VAL A 54 -3.04 8.74 8.33
N GLU A 55 -3.47 9.99 8.45
CA GLU A 55 -2.61 11.14 8.76
C GLU A 55 -1.95 11.02 10.14
N ARG A 56 -2.58 10.28 11.06
CA ARG A 56 -2.07 10.07 12.41
C ARG A 56 -1.24 8.80 12.55
N TYR A 57 -1.07 8.00 11.49
CA TYR A 57 -0.36 6.71 11.59
C TYR A 57 1.11 6.92 12.00
N ARG A 58 1.54 6.18 13.03
CA ARG A 58 2.95 6.10 13.41
C ARG A 58 3.70 5.20 12.42
N LYS A 59 5.03 5.20 12.50
CA LYS A 59 5.89 4.32 11.69
C LYS A 59 5.44 2.85 11.76
N MET A 60 5.10 2.36 12.95
CA MET A 60 4.62 0.97 13.13
C MET A 60 3.30 0.70 12.40
N ASP A 61 2.36 1.65 12.39
CA ASP A 61 1.06 1.50 11.72
C ASP A 61 1.24 1.48 10.21
N LYS A 62 2.10 2.36 9.67
CA LYS A 62 2.43 2.41 8.24
C LYS A 62 3.07 1.10 7.77
N VAL A 63 3.96 0.52 8.57
CA VAL A 63 4.58 -0.79 8.28
C VAL A 63 3.56 -1.92 8.34
N ALA A 64 2.70 -1.94 9.37
CA ALA A 64 1.65 -2.95 9.50
C ALA A 64 0.66 -2.89 8.32
N PHE A 65 0.23 -1.68 7.95
CA PHE A 65 -0.61 -1.45 6.78
C PHE A 65 0.04 -1.97 5.50
N ALA A 66 1.30 -1.60 5.26
CA ALA A 66 2.01 -2.02 4.05
C ALA A 66 2.27 -3.53 3.98
N ARG A 67 2.43 -4.21 5.12
CA ARG A 67 2.50 -5.68 5.17
C ARG A 67 1.16 -6.31 4.82
N ALA A 68 0.05 -5.79 5.34
CA ALA A 68 -1.29 -6.29 4.99
C ALA A 68 -1.57 -6.15 3.48
N VAL A 69 -1.21 -5.01 2.88
CA VAL A 69 -1.30 -4.80 1.42
C VAL A 69 -0.43 -5.79 0.66
N GLN A 70 0.83 -5.98 1.10
CA GLN A 70 1.76 -6.91 0.46
C GLN A 70 1.24 -8.35 0.49
N GLU A 71 0.66 -8.78 1.60
CA GLU A 71 0.06 -10.10 1.76
C GLU A 71 -1.14 -10.29 0.83
N GLN A 72 -2.04 -9.31 0.75
CA GLN A 72 -3.17 -9.35 -0.19
C GLN A 72 -2.71 -9.49 -1.65
N LEU A 73 -1.69 -8.75 -2.06
CA LEU A 73 -1.14 -8.84 -3.41
C LEU A 73 -0.48 -10.20 -3.69
N ALA A 74 0.16 -10.80 -2.68
CA ALA A 74 0.72 -12.14 -2.79
C ALA A 74 -0.36 -13.22 -2.93
N GLN A 75 -1.49 -13.07 -2.24
CA GLN A 75 -2.64 -13.97 -2.35
C GLN A 75 -3.36 -13.86 -3.70
N ASN A 76 -3.47 -12.64 -4.24
CA ASN A 76 -4.09 -12.38 -5.55
C ASN A 76 -3.16 -12.67 -6.74
N SER A 77 -1.90 -13.04 -6.50
CA SER A 77 -0.99 -13.44 -7.58
C SER A 77 -1.30 -14.89 -7.99
N PRO A 78 -1.55 -15.18 -9.27
CA PRO A 78 -2.01 -16.50 -9.75
C PRO A 78 -0.97 -17.64 -9.63
N GLY A 79 0.08 -17.48 -8.81
CA GLY A 79 1.13 -18.48 -8.57
C GLY A 79 1.10 -19.11 -7.17
N ARG A 80 0.09 -18.84 -6.34
CA ARG A 80 -0.04 -19.45 -5.01
C ARG A 80 -1.38 -20.16 -4.83
N SER A 81 -1.64 -21.11 -5.73
CA SER A 81 -2.56 -22.21 -5.52
C SER A 81 -1.73 -23.50 -5.44
N ASN A 82 -1.25 -23.84 -4.25
CA ASN A 82 -1.08 -25.22 -3.77
C ASN A 82 -0.69 -25.24 -2.29
#